data_AF-A0A699QI16-F1
#
_entry.id   AF-A0A699QI16-F1
#
_cell.length_a   1.000
_cell.length_b   1.000
_cell.length_c   1.000
_cell.angle_alpha   90.00
_cell.angle_beta   90.00
_cell.angle_gamma   90.00
#
_symmetry.space_group_name_H-M   'P 1'
#
loop_
_entity.id
_entity.type
_entity.pdbx_description
1 polymer ?
#
loop_
_entity_poly.entity_id
_entity_poly.type
_entity_poly.pdbx_seq_one_letter_code
_entity_poly.pdbx_strand_id
1 'polypeptide(L)'
;MPAQLAASLADAYGQGLFTGLGASTLKALRELRAGGHWSQVGRGGDYSAGNGAAMRSAPFAFWEQYSLAELSDFCQITHRHSDAYAGALAVVLAIRAILAGHWTGAEPLLELLLP
;
A
#
# COMPACT_ATOMS: atom_id res chain seq x y z
N MET A 1 8.97 2.48 -10.95
CA MET A 1 7.67 2.03 -10.42
C MET A 1 7.01 3.03 -9.46
N PRO A 2 7.58 3.44 -8.31
CA PRO A 2 6.86 4.28 -7.34
C PRO A 2 6.51 5.68 -7.85
N ALA A 3 7.40 6.33 -8.61
CA ALA A 3 7.13 7.64 -9.21
C ALA A 3 5.97 7.61 -10.22
N GLN A 4 5.87 6.56 -11.03
CA GLN A 4 4.78 6.39 -12.00
C GLN A 4 3.45 6.18 -11.29
N LEU A 5 3.42 5.33 -10.25
CA LEU A 5 2.22 5.16 -9.43
C LEU A 5 1.79 6.47 -8.76
N ALA A 6 2.74 7.22 -8.20
CA ALA A 6 2.45 8.51 -7.57
C ALA A 6 1.84 9.51 -8.57
N ALA A 7 2.36 9.55 -9.80
CA ALA A 7 1.79 10.36 -10.88
C ALA A 7 0.37 9.90 -11.23
N SER A 8 0.14 8.61 -11.44
CA SER A 8 -1.21 8.07 -11.74
C SER A 8 -2.21 8.35 -10.61
N LEU A 9 -1.78 8.26 -9.35
CA LEU A 9 -2.61 8.61 -8.19
C LEU A 9 -2.96 10.11 -8.18
N ALA A 10 -2.00 10.98 -8.47
CA ALA A 10 -2.23 12.42 -8.57
C ALA A 10 -3.20 12.76 -9.71
N ASP A 11 -3.05 12.12 -10.87
CA ASP A 11 -3.92 12.32 -12.03
C ASP A 11 -5.35 11.86 -11.75
N ALA A 12 -5.51 10.66 -11.17
CA ALA A 12 -6.82 10.14 -10.78
C ALA A 12 -7.51 11.04 -9.74
N TYR A 13 -6.75 11.63 -8.81
CA TYR A 13 -7.27 12.59 -7.85
C TYR A 13 -7.70 13.90 -8.50
N GLY A 14 -6.90 14.41 -9.45
CA GLY A 14 -7.27 15.60 -10.24
C GLY A 14 -8.54 15.41 -11.08
N GLN A 15 -8.83 14.18 -11.49
CA GLN A 15 -10.04 13.79 -12.21
C GLN A 15 -11.25 13.53 -11.28
N GLY A 16 -11.08 13.59 -9.96
CA GLY A 16 -12.16 13.36 -9.00
C GLY A 16 -12.58 11.88 -8.89
N LEU A 17 -11.70 10.94 -9.24
CA LEU A 17 -12.01 9.50 -9.25
C LEU A 17 -12.05 8.85 -7.87
N PHE A 18 -11.66 9.57 -6.82
CA PHE A 18 -11.64 9.05 -5.45
C PHE A 18 -12.82 9.54 -4.63
N THR A 19 -13.44 8.62 -3.89
CA THR A 19 -14.44 8.91 -2.85
C THR A 19 -13.96 8.33 -1.52
N GLY A 20 -14.46 8.85 -0.40
CA GLY A 20 -14.17 8.29 0.94
C GLY A 20 -12.68 8.35 1.36
N LEU A 21 -11.91 9.33 0.88
CA LEU A 21 -10.49 9.43 1.19
C LEU A 21 -10.22 9.72 2.68
N GLY A 22 -9.44 8.85 3.31
CA GLY A 22 -8.89 9.10 4.64
C GLY A 22 -7.85 10.24 4.65
N ALA A 23 -7.62 10.82 5.83
CA ALA A 23 -6.79 12.03 5.98
C ALA A 23 -5.33 11.85 5.50
N SER A 24 -4.73 10.67 5.72
CA SER A 24 -3.36 10.37 5.28
C SER A 24 -3.24 10.37 3.75
N THR A 25 -4.15 9.67 3.06
CA THR A 25 -4.20 9.63 1.60
C THR A 25 -4.52 11.01 1.02
N LEU A 26 -5.50 11.71 1.59
CA LEU A 26 -5.90 13.05 1.13
C LEU A 26 -4.74 14.04 1.22
N LYS A 27 -3.97 14.04 2.31
CA LYS A 27 -2.75 14.86 2.46
C LYS A 27 -1.75 14.55 1.34
N ALA A 28 -1.39 13.28 1.18
CA ALA A 28 -0.41 12.87 0.19
C ALA A 28 -0.81 13.23 -1.25
N LEU A 29 -2.07 13.00 -1.63
CA LEU A 29 -2.57 13.35 -2.96
C LEU A 29 -2.54 14.86 -3.23
N ARG A 30 -2.88 15.69 -2.23
CA ARG A 30 -2.79 17.15 -2.34
C ARG A 30 -1.35 17.62 -2.55
N GLU A 31 -0.40 17.05 -1.83
CA GLU A 31 1.02 17.41 -1.97
C GLU A 31 1.61 16.90 -3.28
N LEU A 32 1.22 15.71 -3.75
CA LEU A 32 1.60 15.23 -5.09
C LEU A 32 1.10 16.19 -6.18
N ARG A 33 -0.16 16.66 -6.08
CA ARG A 33 -0.72 17.68 -7.00
C ARG A 33 0.01 19.02 -6.93
N ALA A 34 0.63 19.33 -5.79
CA ALA A 34 1.44 20.53 -5.61
C ALA A 34 2.90 20.34 -6.10
N GLY A 35 3.26 19.19 -6.66
CA GLY A 35 4.60 18.89 -7.17
C GLY A 35 5.55 18.27 -6.15
N GLY A 36 5.04 17.82 -4.99
CA GLY A 36 5.85 17.15 -3.97
C GLY A 36 6.43 15.82 -4.45
N HIS A 37 7.65 15.50 -4.03
CA HIS A 37 8.30 14.23 -4.38
C HIS A 37 7.65 13.06 -3.63
N TRP A 38 7.35 11.97 -4.35
CA TRP A 38 6.59 10.83 -3.83
C TRP A 38 7.14 10.23 -2.52
N SER A 39 8.46 10.28 -2.29
CA SER A 39 9.09 9.75 -1.08
C SER A 39 8.90 10.65 0.16
N GLN A 40 8.38 11.86 0.00
CA GLN A 40 8.25 12.85 1.06
C GLN A 40 6.79 13.14 1.44
N VAL A 41 5.87 12.97 0.48
CA VAL A 41 4.46 13.40 0.61
C VAL A 41 3.59 12.52 1.50
N GLY A 42 3.97 11.25 1.69
CA GLY A 42 3.22 10.36 2.58
C GLY A 42 3.11 10.94 4.00
N ARG A 43 1.97 10.73 4.66
CA ARG A 43 1.81 11.15 6.06
C ARG A 43 2.72 10.28 6.94
N GLY A 44 3.43 10.89 7.88
CA GLY A 44 4.20 10.19 8.92
C GLY A 44 3.57 10.35 10.31
N GLY A 45 4.22 9.75 11.31
CA GLY A 45 3.77 9.72 12.71
C GLY A 45 2.67 8.69 12.97
N ASP A 46 2.28 8.50 14.22
CA ASP A 46 1.40 7.39 14.67
C ASP A 46 0.06 7.35 13.93
N TYR A 47 -0.48 8.51 13.55
CA TYR A 47 -1.73 8.61 12.78
C TYR A 47 -1.62 8.20 11.30
N SER A 48 -0.45 7.71 10.87
CA SER A 48 -0.22 7.22 9.51
C SER A 48 -0.20 5.68 9.40
N ALA A 49 -0.54 4.96 10.47
CA ALA A 49 -0.68 3.50 10.50
C ALA A 49 -2.00 2.98 9.86
N GLY A 50 -2.66 3.77 9.01
CA GLY A 50 -3.92 3.38 8.36
C GLY A 50 -3.75 2.25 7.34
N ASN A 51 -4.83 1.48 7.11
CA ASN A 51 -4.87 0.36 6.16
C ASN A 51 -4.87 0.77 4.67
N GLY A 52 -4.78 2.07 4.38
CA GLY A 52 -4.93 2.60 3.03
C GLY A 52 -3.88 2.09 2.05
N ALA A 53 -2.69 1.68 2.53
CA ALA A 53 -1.70 0.98 1.73
C ALA A 53 -2.12 -0.48 1.44
N ALA A 54 -2.59 -1.19 2.45
CA ALA A 54 -2.99 -2.59 2.33
C ALA A 54 -4.19 -2.80 1.39
N MET A 55 -5.19 -1.91 1.40
CA MET A 55 -6.39 -2.03 0.56
C MET A 55 -6.10 -2.02 -0.96
N ARG A 56 -4.91 -1.57 -1.37
CA ARG A 56 -4.49 -1.46 -2.77
C ARG A 56 -3.26 -2.32 -3.10
N SER A 57 -2.75 -3.13 -2.17
CA SER A 57 -1.51 -3.90 -2.38
C SER A 57 -1.70 -5.19 -3.17
N ALA A 58 -2.94 -5.63 -3.39
CA ALA A 58 -3.25 -6.90 -4.07
C ALA A 58 -2.50 -7.14 -5.41
N PRO A 59 -2.29 -6.14 -6.29
CA PRO A 59 -1.54 -6.35 -7.53
C PRO A 59 -0.12 -6.92 -7.33
N PHE A 60 0.57 -6.58 -6.23
CA PHE A 60 1.90 -7.11 -5.92
C PHE A 60 1.92 -8.63 -5.76
N ALA A 61 0.80 -9.23 -5.34
CA ALA A 61 0.70 -10.67 -5.19
C ALA A 61 0.83 -11.43 -6.52
N PHE A 62 0.49 -10.78 -7.63
CA PHE A 62 0.47 -11.37 -8.98
C PHE A 62 1.74 -11.07 -9.79
N TRP A 63 2.62 -10.18 -9.30
CA TRP A 63 3.92 -9.99 -9.91
C TRP A 63 4.83 -11.16 -9.56
N GLU A 64 5.52 -11.73 -10.56
CA GLU A 64 6.47 -12.82 -10.35
C GLU A 64 7.56 -12.42 -9.37
N GLN A 65 8.09 -11.21 -9.52
CA GLN A 65 9.17 -10.68 -8.69
C GLN A 65 8.94 -9.21 -8.33
N TYR A 66 9.14 -8.90 -7.05
CA TYR A 66 9.27 -7.54 -6.52
C TYR A 66 10.14 -7.61 -5.25
N SER A 67 10.81 -6.52 -4.93
CA SER A 67 11.60 -6.38 -3.71
C SER A 67 10.74 -5.82 -2.56
N LEU A 68 11.06 -6.17 -1.31
CA LEU A 68 10.41 -5.58 -0.14
C LEU A 68 10.54 -4.04 -0.11
N ALA A 69 11.63 -3.52 -0.67
CA ALA A 69 11.84 -2.08 -0.84
C ALA A 69 10.78 -1.46 -1.77
N GLU A 70 10.44 -2.10 -2.90
CA GLU A 70 9.39 -1.61 -3.80
C GLU A 70 8.00 -1.59 -3.13
N LEU A 71 7.68 -2.61 -2.33
CA LEU A 71 6.43 -2.61 -1.56
C LEU A 71 6.44 -1.54 -0.46
N SER A 72 7.59 -1.31 0.17
CA SER A 72 7.75 -0.21 1.13
C SER A 72 7.55 1.14 0.48
N ASP A 73 8.20 1.40 -0.67
CA ASP A 73 8.03 2.64 -1.44
C ASP A 73 6.57 2.86 -1.84
N PHE A 74 5.89 1.80 -2.28
CA PHE A 74 4.46 1.82 -2.59
C PHE A 74 3.58 2.28 -1.41
N CYS A 75 3.90 1.82 -0.19
CA CYS A 75 3.18 2.20 1.01
C CYS A 75 3.45 3.68 1.34
N GLN A 76 4.73 4.07 1.32
CA GLN A 76 5.24 5.38 1.70
C GLN A 76 4.70 6.53 0.85
N ILE A 77 4.22 6.29 -0.38
CA ILE A 77 3.55 7.32 -1.19
C ILE A 77 2.41 7.99 -0.42
N THR A 78 1.69 7.23 0.44
CA THR A 78 0.59 7.79 1.24
C THR A 78 0.75 7.60 2.75
N HIS A 79 1.41 6.52 3.18
CA HIS A 79 1.55 6.12 4.59
C HIS A 79 3.02 5.80 4.88
N ARG A 80 3.71 6.71 5.55
CA ARG A 80 5.12 6.56 5.99
C ARG A 80 5.15 5.98 7.41
N HIS A 81 4.63 4.76 7.55
CA HIS A 81 4.57 4.03 8.80
C HIS A 81 4.90 2.55 8.57
N SER A 82 5.66 1.95 9.49
CA SER A 82 6.01 0.51 9.44
C SER A 82 4.76 -0.37 9.43
N ASP A 83 3.77 -0.05 10.26
CA ASP A 83 2.56 -0.88 10.39
C ASP A 83 1.70 -0.85 9.13
N ALA A 84 1.68 0.27 8.41
CA ALA A 84 1.00 0.35 7.12
C ALA A 84 1.68 -0.57 6.09
N TYR A 85 3.02 -0.63 6.10
CA TYR A 85 3.78 -1.59 5.30
C TYR A 85 3.53 -3.03 5.75
N ALA A 86 3.56 -3.32 7.05
CA ALA A 86 3.31 -4.66 7.58
C ALA A 86 1.91 -5.17 7.17
N GLY A 87 0.89 -4.32 7.27
CA GLY A 87 -0.45 -4.65 6.81
C GLY A 87 -0.52 -4.90 5.30
N ALA A 88 0.18 -4.10 4.49
CA ALA A 88 0.23 -4.31 3.04
C ALA A 88 0.95 -5.62 2.68
N LEU A 89 2.06 -5.93 3.35
CA LEU A 89 2.80 -7.17 3.18
C LEU A 89 1.96 -8.38 3.60
N ALA A 90 1.24 -8.30 4.73
CA ALA A 90 0.35 -9.37 5.18
C ALA A 90 -0.73 -9.70 4.14
N VAL A 91 -1.36 -8.68 3.52
CA VAL A 91 -2.33 -8.90 2.44
C VAL A 91 -1.69 -9.57 1.22
N VAL A 92 -0.49 -9.13 0.82
CA VAL A 92 0.21 -9.71 -0.34
C VAL A 92 0.59 -11.17 -0.09
N LEU A 93 1.14 -11.47 1.10
CA LEU A 93 1.51 -12.82 1.49
C LEU A 93 0.29 -13.73 1.64
N ALA A 94 -0.82 -13.22 2.18
CA ALA A 94 -2.10 -13.92 2.25
C ALA A 94 -2.57 -14.36 0.87
N ILE A 95 -2.64 -13.44 -0.09
CA ILE A 95 -3.06 -13.74 -1.46
C ILE A 95 -2.13 -14.80 -2.08
N ARG A 96 -0.82 -14.66 -1.90
CA ARG A 96 0.15 -15.65 -2.42
C ARG A 96 0.01 -17.03 -1.79
N ALA A 97 -0.20 -17.12 -0.47
CA ALA A 97 -0.43 -18.39 0.20
C ALA A 97 -1.69 -19.09 -0.32
N ILE A 98 -2.77 -18.33 -0.56
CA ILE A 98 -4.01 -18.84 -1.15
C ILE A 98 -3.77 -19.36 -2.57
N LEU A 99 -3.12 -18.57 -3.42
CA LEU A 99 -2.84 -18.95 -4.81
C LEU A 99 -1.91 -20.16 -4.91
N ALA A 100 -1.00 -20.33 -3.95
CA ALA A 100 -0.12 -21.48 -3.85
C ALA A 100 -0.79 -22.73 -3.24
N GLY A 101 -2.03 -22.63 -2.78
CA GLY A 101 -2.73 -23.72 -2.10
C GLY A 101 -2.20 -24.04 -0.70
N HIS A 102 -1.45 -23.12 -0.08
CA HIS A 102 -0.90 -23.30 1.26
C HIS A 102 -1.93 -23.06 2.38
N TRP A 103 -3.06 -22.42 2.07
CA TRP A 103 -4.15 -22.21 3.03
C TRP A 103 -5.38 -23.02 2.63
N THR A 104 -5.85 -23.86 3.56
CA THR A 104 -7.03 -24.71 3.33
C THR A 104 -8.33 -24.06 3.77
N GLY A 105 -8.26 -22.92 4.45
CA GLY A 105 -9.40 -22.24 5.07
C GLY A 105 -9.69 -22.71 6.50
N ALA A 106 -8.99 -23.75 6.99
CA ALA A 106 -9.16 -24.28 8.34
C ALA A 106 -8.21 -23.63 9.36
N GLU A 107 -7.04 -23.17 8.91
CA GLU A 107 -6.01 -22.59 9.77
C GLU A 107 -6.20 -21.06 9.92
N PRO A 108 -5.81 -20.48 11.07
CA PRO A 108 -5.69 -19.03 11.20
C PRO A 108 -4.63 -18.52 10.21
N LEU A 109 -5.07 -17.83 9.15
CA LEU A 109 -4.19 -17.42 8.06
C LEU A 109 -3.00 -16.60 8.54
N LEU A 110 -3.18 -15.74 9.55
CA LEU A 110 -2.09 -14.91 10.07
C LEU A 110 -0.98 -15.73 10.75
N GLU A 111 -1.33 -16.85 11.40
CA GLU A 111 -0.36 -17.77 12.01
C GLU A 111 0.45 -18.54 10.95
N LEU A 112 -0.11 -18.72 9.75
CA LEU A 112 0.60 -19.34 8.62
C LEU A 112 1.59 -18.37 7.95
N LEU A 113 1.33 -17.07 8.03
CA LEU A 113 2.13 -16.02 7.38
C LEU A 113 3.26 -15.48 8.27
N LEU A 114 3.09 -15.57 9.58
CA LEU A 114 4.08 -15.15 10.57
C LEU A 114 4.90 -16.39 11.01
N PRO A 115 6.24 -16.28 11.09
CA PRO A 115 7.08 -17.36 11.57
C PRO A 115 6.84 -17.71 13.04
#